data_AF-A0A6S6T259-F1
#
_entry.id   AF-A0A6S6T259-F1
#
_cell.length_a   1.000
_cell.length_b   1.000
_cell.length_c   1.000
_cell.angle_alpha   90.00
_cell.angle_beta   90.00
_cell.angle_gamma   90.00
#
_symmetry.space_group_name_H-M   'P 1'
#
loop_
_entity.id
_entity.type
_entity.pdbx_description
1 polymer ?
#
loop_
_entity_poly.entity_id
_entity_poly.type
_entity_poly.pdbx_seq_one_letter_code
_entity_poly.pdbx_strand_id
1 'polypeptide(L)'
;MKNNGFKNEKSIITALNQKYFHQLNKNLKNFITQSFKEYEGLIHCTLLAGSNKSDIQVKIANETHTYSVKMGKGNSVHQEPLDNFLEYLENQHALDKQIKEYLQHFIWADGTIDGTGEIKERISARKFKKRNPKEIEAIQRYFNKVKAPLIKRFLIEGVNSNSSAEFIYYGTVKKGLVCKSEDVLSWVSRHDAKGVLHIGKLTFQAWNRNLKGKKKSEKKRGVIQLKWGGLKKDIKKIAKINLGELQEIDFVKTLNKKEDLNHWQTLGLKPINHYAIRVKYQKYGTVNQRKVWAKADAFIAQGNIPENYLKLNGYFLNEDDVKTFKLLPIKETGISIKQESSTQYQIIKMAPSSFKKLFSSNILATGASMYYKKKKSLALNKNILKAWGISEEDFFTYYSKALNLPINSVSHSNCQKCLKKIKRYANKEIAKRIKKEPALSDFIFLGIGNFKEPFTAPWLFEHGAFKKNYQIPFSVSTGSGRSKGKCTIVIKPK
;
A
#
# COMPACT_ATOMS: atom_id res chain seq x y z
N MET A 1 -6.44 -4.44 -32.15
CA MET A 1 -5.76 -4.40 -30.82
C MET A 1 -6.63 -4.90 -29.64
N LYS A 2 -7.67 -5.74 -29.85
CA LYS A 2 -8.49 -6.32 -28.76
C LYS A 2 -7.96 -7.66 -28.22
N ASN A 3 -6.94 -8.26 -28.84
CA ASN A 3 -6.58 -9.66 -28.65
C ASN A 3 -5.57 -9.96 -27.53
N ASN A 4 -4.99 -8.96 -26.85
CA ASN A 4 -3.91 -9.25 -25.90
C ASN A 4 -4.41 -9.74 -24.52
N GLY A 5 -5.60 -9.30 -24.08
CA GLY A 5 -6.20 -9.72 -22.80
C GLY A 5 -6.61 -11.20 -22.80
N PHE A 6 -7.50 -11.58 -23.73
CA PHE A 6 -7.92 -12.97 -23.91
C PHE A 6 -6.75 -13.93 -24.19
N LYS A 7 -5.76 -13.51 -24.99
CA LYS A 7 -4.55 -14.30 -25.19
C LYS A 7 -3.78 -14.51 -23.88
N ASN A 8 -3.73 -13.50 -23.00
CA ASN A 8 -3.06 -13.58 -21.72
C ASN A 8 -3.80 -14.49 -20.74
N GLU A 9 -5.12 -14.43 -20.67
CA GLU A 9 -5.95 -15.37 -19.90
C GLU A 9 -5.65 -16.81 -20.33
N LYS A 10 -5.74 -17.10 -21.64
CA LYS A 10 -5.38 -18.42 -22.19
C LYS A 10 -3.95 -18.83 -21.83
N SER A 11 -2.99 -17.91 -21.93
CA SER A 11 -1.60 -18.19 -21.58
C SER A 11 -1.43 -18.54 -20.09
N ILE A 12 -2.17 -17.88 -19.21
CA ILE A 12 -2.16 -18.17 -17.77
C ILE A 12 -2.76 -19.55 -17.50
N ILE A 13 -3.90 -19.86 -18.14
CA ILE A 13 -4.53 -21.19 -18.06
C ILE A 13 -3.56 -22.27 -18.51
N THR A 14 -2.95 -22.14 -19.69
CA THR A 14 -1.98 -23.14 -20.19
C THR A 14 -0.77 -23.32 -19.26
N ALA A 15 -0.35 -22.25 -18.57
CA ALA A 15 0.78 -22.31 -17.66
C ALA A 15 0.44 -22.85 -16.27
N LEU A 16 -0.84 -22.96 -15.90
CA LEU A 16 -1.31 -23.45 -14.61
C LEU A 16 -2.01 -24.81 -14.70
N ASN A 17 -2.90 -24.99 -15.69
CA ASN A 17 -3.75 -26.16 -15.80
C ASN A 17 -2.93 -27.43 -16.03
N GLN A 18 -3.28 -28.50 -15.30
CA GLN A 18 -2.60 -29.80 -15.34
C GLN A 18 -1.10 -29.70 -15.00
N LYS A 19 -0.73 -28.75 -14.13
CA LYS A 19 0.62 -28.61 -13.59
C LYS A 19 0.61 -28.82 -12.09
N TYR A 20 1.72 -29.32 -11.56
CA TYR A 20 2.01 -29.29 -10.13
C TYR A 20 2.72 -28.00 -9.76
N PHE A 21 2.60 -27.58 -8.50
CA PHE A 21 3.23 -26.36 -8.00
C PHE A 21 4.73 -26.26 -8.31
N HIS A 22 5.49 -27.35 -8.17
CA HIS A 22 6.94 -27.37 -8.42
C HIS A 22 7.30 -27.05 -9.88
N GLN A 23 6.42 -27.36 -10.84
CA GLN A 23 6.59 -27.13 -12.28
C GLN A 23 6.33 -25.68 -12.69
N LEU A 24 5.75 -24.87 -11.80
CA LEU A 24 5.44 -23.47 -12.08
C LEU A 24 6.69 -22.59 -12.03
N ASN A 25 6.68 -21.52 -12.82
CA ASN A 25 7.69 -20.47 -12.69
C ASN A 25 7.49 -19.68 -11.38
N LYS A 26 8.53 -18.95 -10.94
CA LYS A 26 8.51 -18.17 -9.68
C LYS A 26 7.29 -17.25 -9.54
N ASN A 27 6.86 -16.61 -10.63
CA ASN A 27 5.72 -15.70 -10.59
C ASN A 27 4.40 -16.45 -10.38
N LEU A 28 4.20 -17.59 -11.04
CA LEU A 28 3.00 -18.40 -10.88
C LEU A 28 2.99 -19.15 -9.54
N LYS A 29 4.15 -19.54 -9.00
CA LYS A 29 4.27 -19.99 -7.60
C LYS A 29 3.74 -18.92 -6.64
N ASN A 30 4.18 -17.67 -6.80
CA ASN A 30 3.68 -16.55 -5.99
C ASN A 30 2.17 -16.29 -6.18
N PHE A 31 1.64 -16.51 -7.39
CA PHE A 31 0.21 -16.38 -7.66
C PHE A 31 -0.60 -17.41 -6.83
N ILE A 32 -0.13 -18.66 -6.79
CA ILE A 32 -0.76 -19.73 -6.00
C ILE A 32 -0.62 -19.46 -4.50
N THR A 33 0.59 -19.20 -3.99
CA THR A 33 0.80 -19.02 -2.54
C THR A 33 0.12 -17.78 -1.96
N GLN A 34 -0.26 -16.79 -2.78
CA GLN A 34 -1.02 -15.63 -2.32
C GLN A 34 -2.52 -15.89 -2.17
N SER A 35 -3.02 -17.01 -2.70
CA SER A 35 -4.46 -17.28 -2.76
C SER A 35 -4.85 -18.59 -2.10
N PHE A 36 -3.98 -19.60 -2.14
CA PHE A 36 -4.23 -20.95 -1.65
C PHE A 36 -3.42 -21.24 -0.38
N LYS A 37 -4.02 -21.94 0.60
CA LYS A 37 -3.28 -22.45 1.77
C LYS A 37 -2.63 -23.78 1.45
N GLU A 38 -3.35 -24.65 0.75
CA GLU A 38 -2.86 -25.92 0.22
C GLU A 38 -2.54 -25.80 -1.26
N TYR A 39 -1.31 -26.15 -1.62
CA TYR A 39 -0.82 -26.10 -3.00
C TYR A 39 -0.14 -27.41 -3.43
N GLU A 40 -0.29 -28.46 -2.62
CA GLU A 40 0.07 -29.81 -2.98
C GLU A 40 -1.04 -30.43 -3.84
N GLY A 41 -0.65 -31.01 -4.97
CA GLY A 41 -1.59 -31.61 -5.93
C GLY A 41 -1.62 -30.94 -7.29
N LEU A 42 -2.49 -31.46 -8.13
CA LEU A 42 -2.66 -31.04 -9.51
C LEU A 42 -3.49 -29.76 -9.58
N ILE A 43 -2.99 -28.77 -10.30
CA ILE A 43 -3.66 -27.49 -10.47
C ILE A 43 -4.62 -27.58 -11.65
N HIS A 44 -5.91 -27.40 -11.39
CA HIS A 44 -6.92 -27.28 -12.43
C HIS A 44 -7.24 -25.81 -12.64
N CYS A 45 -7.02 -25.30 -13.85
CA CYS A 45 -7.32 -23.91 -14.19
C CYS A 45 -8.23 -23.86 -15.41
N THR A 46 -9.37 -23.20 -15.28
CA THR A 46 -10.41 -23.13 -16.31
C THR A 46 -10.76 -21.67 -16.62
N LEU A 47 -11.17 -21.43 -17.86
CA LEU A 47 -11.75 -20.15 -18.27
C LEU A 47 -13.19 -20.09 -17.78
N LEU A 48 -13.60 -18.96 -17.20
CA LEU A 48 -15.01 -18.69 -16.92
C LEU A 48 -15.57 -17.82 -18.05
N ALA A 49 -16.60 -18.30 -18.72
CA ALA A 49 -17.29 -17.56 -19.77
C ALA A 49 -18.54 -16.85 -19.21
N GLY A 50 -18.92 -15.73 -19.83
CA GLY A 50 -20.15 -15.00 -19.49
C GLY A 50 -19.93 -13.51 -19.18
N SER A 51 -20.96 -12.87 -18.66
CA SER A 51 -20.98 -11.45 -18.23
C SER A 51 -20.47 -11.24 -16.79
N ASN A 52 -20.01 -12.30 -16.13
CA ASN A 52 -19.42 -12.27 -14.80
C ASN A 52 -18.03 -11.62 -14.82
N LYS A 53 -17.53 -11.20 -13.65
CA LYS A 53 -16.24 -10.51 -13.57
C LYS A 53 -15.01 -11.37 -13.40
N SER A 54 -15.23 -12.63 -13.05
CA SER A 54 -14.20 -13.66 -12.97
C SER A 54 -13.84 -14.13 -14.39
N ASP A 55 -12.56 -14.05 -14.72
CA ASP A 55 -12.03 -14.47 -16.02
C ASP A 55 -11.55 -15.93 -15.95
N ILE A 56 -10.99 -16.37 -14.81
CA ILE A 56 -10.53 -17.76 -14.59
C ILE A 56 -10.94 -18.29 -13.21
N GLN A 57 -11.03 -19.60 -13.12
CA GLN A 57 -11.11 -20.36 -11.86
C GLN A 57 -9.87 -21.23 -11.72
N VAL A 58 -9.36 -21.35 -10.50
CA VAL A 58 -8.26 -22.26 -10.16
C VAL A 58 -8.72 -23.15 -9.01
N LYS A 59 -8.48 -24.45 -9.13
CA LYS A 59 -8.75 -25.44 -8.09
C LYS A 59 -7.47 -26.22 -7.82
N ILE A 60 -7.15 -26.39 -6.53
CA ILE A 60 -6.04 -27.21 -6.04
C ILE A 60 -6.54 -27.94 -4.81
N ALA A 61 -6.38 -29.26 -4.78
CA ALA A 61 -6.95 -30.10 -3.73
C ALA A 61 -8.44 -29.77 -3.50
N ASN A 62 -8.79 -29.33 -2.29
CA ASN A 62 -10.15 -28.97 -1.88
C ASN A 62 -10.45 -27.46 -1.96
N GLU A 63 -9.47 -26.63 -2.32
CA GLU A 63 -9.63 -25.18 -2.44
C GLU A 63 -9.97 -24.79 -3.88
N THR A 64 -10.88 -23.83 -4.06
CA THR A 64 -11.23 -23.27 -5.37
C THR A 64 -11.35 -21.76 -5.24
N HIS A 65 -10.67 -21.03 -6.12
CA HIS A 65 -10.69 -19.57 -6.14
C HIS A 65 -10.93 -19.01 -7.54
N THR A 66 -11.65 -17.89 -7.60
CA THR A 66 -11.93 -17.15 -8.84
C THR A 66 -11.09 -15.88 -8.96
N TYR A 67 -10.71 -15.54 -10.20
CA TYR A 67 -9.84 -14.40 -10.48
C TYR A 67 -10.35 -13.54 -11.62
N SER A 68 -10.29 -12.21 -11.42
CA SER A 68 -10.34 -11.25 -12.51
C SER A 68 -8.92 -10.95 -13.00
N VAL A 69 -8.60 -11.33 -14.24
CA VAL A 69 -7.31 -11.12 -14.89
C VAL A 69 -7.30 -9.78 -15.60
N LYS A 70 -6.27 -8.97 -15.34
CA LYS A 70 -6.14 -7.63 -15.91
C LYS A 70 -4.71 -7.40 -16.40
N MET A 71 -4.57 -6.70 -17.53
CA MET A 71 -3.27 -6.33 -18.06
C MET A 71 -3.30 -5.04 -18.89
N GLY A 72 -2.12 -4.50 -19.17
CA GLY A 72 -1.95 -3.39 -20.12
C GLY A 72 -2.26 -2.00 -19.56
N LYS A 73 -2.28 -1.01 -20.46
CA LYS A 73 -2.44 0.42 -20.15
C LYS A 73 -3.89 0.94 -20.32
N GLY A 74 -4.77 0.13 -20.90
CA GLY A 74 -6.13 0.54 -21.30
C GLY A 74 -7.02 0.97 -20.14
N ASN A 75 -6.73 0.53 -18.91
CA ASN A 75 -7.33 0.93 -17.64
C ASN A 75 -8.87 0.88 -17.58
N SER A 76 -9.54 0.33 -18.60
CA SER A 76 -10.99 0.18 -18.66
C SER A 76 -11.33 -1.10 -17.92
N VAL A 77 -12.21 -1.00 -16.94
CA VAL A 77 -12.51 -2.10 -16.02
C VAL A 77 -13.94 -2.60 -16.18
N HIS A 78 -14.86 -1.77 -16.66
CA HIS A 78 -16.24 -2.15 -16.86
C HIS A 78 -16.87 -1.35 -18.01
N GLN A 79 -17.82 -1.98 -18.72
CA GLN A 79 -18.67 -1.38 -19.75
C GLN A 79 -20.01 -2.12 -19.75
N GLU A 80 -21.11 -1.40 -19.80
CA GLU A 80 -22.46 -1.94 -19.97
C GLU A 80 -23.37 -0.88 -20.64
N PRO A 81 -24.47 -1.28 -21.29
CA PRO A 81 -25.49 -0.35 -21.76
C PRO A 81 -25.99 0.54 -20.63
N LEU A 82 -26.32 1.79 -20.94
CA LEU A 82 -26.85 2.74 -19.97
C LEU A 82 -28.16 2.22 -19.37
N ASP A 83 -29.06 1.69 -20.19
CA ASP A 83 -30.39 1.27 -19.74
C ASP A 83 -30.30 0.16 -18.70
N ASN A 84 -29.48 -0.87 -18.94
CA ASN A 84 -29.20 -1.93 -17.96
C ASN A 84 -28.65 -1.38 -16.63
N PHE A 85 -27.81 -0.34 -16.70
CA PHE A 85 -27.27 0.29 -15.50
C PHE A 85 -28.33 1.10 -14.75
N LEU A 86 -29.19 1.83 -15.46
CA LEU A 86 -30.29 2.60 -14.86
C LEU A 86 -31.30 1.67 -14.20
N GLU A 87 -31.70 0.58 -14.87
CA GLU A 87 -32.59 -0.44 -14.33
C GLU A 87 -32.01 -1.05 -13.04
N TYR A 88 -30.72 -1.37 -13.03
CA TYR A 88 -30.04 -1.84 -11.82
C TYR A 88 -30.12 -0.82 -10.67
N LEU A 89 -29.90 0.47 -10.95
CA LEU A 89 -29.96 1.52 -9.93
C LEU A 89 -31.39 1.74 -9.41
N GLU A 90 -32.39 1.66 -10.28
CA GLU A 90 -33.80 1.74 -9.90
C GLU A 90 -34.18 0.60 -8.96
N ASN A 91 -33.84 -0.63 -9.36
CA ASN A 91 -34.23 -1.84 -8.62
C ASN A 91 -33.48 -2.02 -7.29
N GLN A 92 -32.22 -1.56 -7.20
CA GLN A 92 -31.34 -1.91 -6.07
C GLN A 92 -30.93 -0.70 -5.21
N HIS A 93 -31.07 0.52 -5.71
CA HIS A 93 -30.46 1.72 -5.11
C HIS A 93 -31.35 2.97 -5.16
N ALA A 94 -32.67 2.79 -5.28
CA ALA A 94 -33.69 3.84 -5.21
C ALA A 94 -33.32 5.08 -6.06
N LEU A 95 -33.11 4.86 -7.36
CA LEU A 95 -32.80 5.94 -8.30
C LEU A 95 -34.02 6.84 -8.52
N ASP A 96 -33.88 8.11 -8.14
CA ASP A 96 -34.88 9.14 -8.41
C ASP A 96 -34.92 9.51 -9.91
N LYS A 97 -36.12 9.85 -10.40
CA LYS A 97 -36.39 10.18 -11.82
C LYS A 97 -35.51 11.33 -12.33
N GLN A 98 -35.30 12.38 -11.54
CA GLN A 98 -34.47 13.51 -11.94
C GLN A 98 -32.99 13.09 -12.09
N ILE A 99 -32.47 12.26 -11.18
CA ILE A 99 -31.09 11.75 -11.29
C ILE A 99 -30.94 10.82 -12.49
N LYS A 100 -31.96 10.02 -12.81
CA LYS A 100 -32.01 9.19 -14.03
C LYS A 100 -31.89 10.05 -15.30
N GLU A 101 -32.70 11.09 -15.42
CA GLU A 101 -32.66 12.02 -16.56
C GLU A 101 -31.30 12.74 -16.66
N TYR A 102 -30.70 13.15 -15.53
CA TYR A 102 -29.36 13.75 -15.52
C TYR A 102 -28.28 12.77 -15.99
N LEU A 103 -28.35 11.50 -15.58
CA LEU A 103 -27.43 10.46 -16.06
C LEU A 103 -27.56 10.23 -17.56
N GLN A 104 -28.79 10.14 -18.06
CA GLN A 104 -29.10 10.03 -19.47
C GLN A 104 -28.54 11.22 -20.26
N HIS A 105 -28.88 12.44 -19.84
CA HIS A 105 -28.39 13.67 -20.45
C HIS A 105 -26.86 13.72 -20.47
N PHE A 106 -26.19 13.31 -19.39
CA PHE A 106 -24.73 13.27 -19.34
C PHE A 106 -24.11 12.25 -20.29
N ILE A 107 -24.70 11.05 -20.42
CA ILE A 107 -24.13 9.97 -21.23
C ILE A 107 -24.32 10.24 -22.73
N TRP A 108 -25.51 10.66 -23.15
CA TRP A 108 -25.78 11.05 -24.53
C TRP A 108 -25.10 12.36 -24.89
N ALA A 109 -25.29 13.40 -24.07
CA ALA A 109 -24.74 14.74 -24.18
C ALA A 109 -24.83 15.30 -25.61
N ASP A 110 -26.03 15.20 -26.17
CA ASP A 110 -26.43 15.63 -27.51
C ASP A 110 -27.67 16.55 -27.46
N GLY A 111 -28.00 17.08 -26.29
CA GLY A 111 -29.21 17.88 -26.04
C GLY A 111 -30.44 17.07 -25.67
N THR A 112 -30.37 15.73 -25.67
CA THR A 112 -31.50 14.83 -25.37
C THR A 112 -31.15 13.85 -24.25
N ILE A 113 -32.16 13.11 -23.78
CA ILE A 113 -32.02 12.03 -22.78
C ILE A 113 -32.14 10.62 -23.39
N ASP A 114 -32.46 10.52 -24.68
CA ASP A 114 -32.69 9.25 -25.38
C ASP A 114 -31.68 9.00 -26.51
N GLY A 115 -30.80 9.97 -26.80
CA GLY A 115 -29.74 9.84 -27.79
C GLY A 115 -30.14 10.21 -29.21
N THR A 116 -31.31 10.81 -29.40
CA THR A 116 -31.85 11.26 -30.70
C THR A 116 -31.22 12.57 -31.20
N GLY A 117 -30.44 13.25 -30.35
CA GLY A 117 -29.84 14.54 -30.66
C GLY A 117 -28.91 14.54 -31.88
N GLU A 118 -28.99 15.63 -32.64
CA GLU A 118 -28.19 15.83 -33.85
C GLU A 118 -26.68 15.84 -33.57
N ILE A 119 -25.88 15.49 -34.58
CA ILE A 119 -24.41 15.42 -34.45
C ILE A 119 -23.81 16.75 -33.97
N LYS A 120 -24.36 17.89 -34.41
CA LYS A 120 -23.88 19.24 -34.07
C LYS A 120 -24.06 19.59 -32.59
N GLU A 121 -25.03 18.97 -31.93
CA GLU A 121 -25.34 19.18 -30.51
C GLU A 121 -24.47 18.33 -29.57
N ARG A 122 -23.75 17.34 -30.12
CA ARG A 122 -22.92 16.42 -29.33
C ARG A 122 -21.73 17.14 -28.71
N ILE A 123 -21.60 17.06 -27.40
CA ILE A 123 -20.54 17.73 -26.65
C ILE A 123 -19.67 16.79 -25.81
N SER A 124 -18.44 17.23 -25.53
CA SER A 124 -17.52 16.50 -24.64
C SER A 124 -17.97 16.59 -23.17
N ALA A 125 -17.56 15.62 -22.34
CA ALA A 125 -17.84 15.65 -20.90
C ALA A 125 -17.39 16.95 -20.20
N ARG A 126 -16.28 17.55 -20.66
CA ARG A 126 -15.79 18.83 -20.10
C ARG A 126 -16.71 19.99 -20.45
N LYS A 127 -17.17 20.05 -21.71
CA LYS A 127 -18.12 21.06 -22.17
C LYS A 127 -19.48 20.88 -21.50
N PHE A 128 -19.93 19.63 -21.33
CA PHE A 128 -21.13 19.30 -20.57
C PHE A 128 -21.02 19.78 -19.11
N LYS A 129 -19.93 19.44 -18.40
CA LYS A 129 -19.71 19.90 -17.02
C LYS A 129 -19.75 21.42 -16.88
N LYS A 130 -19.20 22.16 -17.86
CA LYS A 130 -19.21 23.62 -17.85
C LYS A 130 -20.62 24.19 -18.03
N ARG A 131 -21.46 23.54 -18.84
CA ARG A 131 -22.84 23.97 -19.13
C ARG A 131 -23.82 23.55 -18.03
N ASN A 132 -23.65 22.35 -17.48
CA ASN A 132 -24.61 21.71 -16.57
C ASN A 132 -23.95 21.34 -15.22
N PRO A 133 -23.36 22.29 -14.47
CA PRO A 133 -22.65 21.97 -13.23
C PRO A 133 -23.56 21.38 -12.14
N LYS A 134 -24.81 21.86 -12.03
CA LYS A 134 -25.78 21.39 -11.03
C LYS A 134 -26.16 19.92 -11.23
N GLU A 135 -26.35 19.48 -12.48
CA GLU A 135 -26.62 18.07 -12.81
C GLU A 135 -25.45 17.18 -12.41
N ILE A 136 -24.22 17.59 -12.74
CA ILE A 136 -23.00 16.85 -12.37
C ILE A 136 -22.88 16.71 -10.85
N GLU A 137 -23.16 17.77 -10.09
CA GLU A 137 -23.14 17.73 -8.63
C GLU A 137 -24.22 16.81 -8.06
N ALA A 138 -25.43 16.84 -8.61
CA ALA A 138 -26.52 15.97 -8.19
C ALA A 138 -26.18 14.49 -8.41
N ILE A 139 -25.70 14.14 -9.61
CA ILE A 139 -25.25 12.78 -9.92
C ILE A 139 -24.10 12.36 -8.99
N GLN A 140 -23.11 13.23 -8.77
CA GLN A 140 -21.96 12.89 -7.92
C GLN A 140 -22.38 12.67 -6.46
N ARG A 141 -23.31 13.49 -5.93
CA ARG A 141 -23.88 13.27 -4.59
C ARG A 141 -24.58 11.92 -4.50
N TYR A 142 -25.37 11.55 -5.50
CA TYR A 142 -26.02 10.24 -5.56
C TYR A 142 -24.97 9.10 -5.59
N PHE A 143 -24.01 9.15 -6.51
CA PHE A 143 -22.93 8.16 -6.60
C PHE A 143 -22.14 8.00 -5.30
N ASN A 144 -21.93 9.07 -4.54
CA ASN A 144 -21.25 8.99 -3.26
C ASN A 144 -22.03 8.18 -2.21
N LYS A 145 -23.37 8.23 -2.23
CA LYS A 145 -24.23 7.45 -1.32
C LYS A 145 -24.16 5.94 -1.62
N VAL A 146 -24.17 5.57 -2.90
CA VAL A 146 -24.22 4.16 -3.34
C VAL A 146 -22.85 3.63 -3.81
N LYS A 147 -21.77 4.32 -3.45
CA LYS A 147 -20.41 4.12 -3.98
C LYS A 147 -19.89 2.70 -3.84
N ALA A 148 -19.98 2.12 -2.65
CA ALA A 148 -19.40 0.79 -2.38
C ALA A 148 -20.12 -0.34 -3.17
N PRO A 149 -21.46 -0.42 -3.17
CA PRO A 149 -22.19 -1.35 -4.05
C PRO A 149 -21.82 -1.20 -5.53
N LEU A 150 -21.69 0.03 -6.02
CA LEU A 150 -21.30 0.27 -7.43
C LEU A 150 -19.89 -0.22 -7.73
N ILE A 151 -18.92 0.03 -6.84
CA ILE A 151 -17.55 -0.50 -7.04
C ILE A 151 -17.55 -2.02 -7.04
N LYS A 152 -18.33 -2.66 -6.14
CA LYS A 152 -18.49 -4.11 -6.06
C LYS A 152 -19.04 -4.67 -7.39
N ARG A 153 -20.13 -4.10 -7.91
CA ARG A 153 -20.68 -4.45 -9.22
C ARG A 153 -19.62 -4.35 -10.33
N PHE A 154 -18.92 -3.22 -10.41
CA PHE A 154 -18.03 -2.97 -11.54
C PHE A 154 -16.74 -3.78 -11.54
N LEU A 155 -16.21 -4.11 -10.36
CA LEU A 155 -14.90 -4.75 -10.22
C LEU A 155 -14.96 -6.22 -9.82
N ILE A 156 -16.02 -6.67 -9.15
CA ILE A 156 -16.06 -7.95 -8.44
C ILE A 156 -17.15 -8.87 -9.01
N GLU A 157 -18.38 -8.38 -9.16
CA GLU A 157 -19.52 -9.22 -9.53
C GLU A 157 -19.73 -9.23 -11.05
N GLY A 158 -19.74 -8.05 -11.67
CA GLY A 158 -20.11 -7.88 -13.06
C GLY A 158 -21.59 -7.51 -13.21
N VAL A 159 -22.13 -7.67 -14.42
CA VAL A 159 -23.54 -7.35 -14.70
C VAL A 159 -24.46 -8.39 -14.07
N ASN A 160 -24.03 -9.66 -14.10
CA ASN A 160 -24.72 -10.80 -13.50
C ASN A 160 -24.03 -11.19 -12.18
N SER A 161 -24.79 -11.38 -11.12
CA SER A 161 -24.29 -11.62 -9.75
C SER A 161 -23.89 -13.08 -9.46
N ASN A 162 -23.99 -13.97 -10.44
CA ASN A 162 -23.87 -15.42 -10.21
C ASN A 162 -22.43 -15.91 -9.98
N SER A 163 -21.42 -15.06 -10.18
CA SER A 163 -20.06 -15.36 -9.70
C SER A 163 -19.25 -14.09 -9.46
N SER A 164 -18.72 -13.94 -8.25
CA SER A 164 -17.77 -12.88 -7.89
C SER A 164 -16.33 -13.32 -8.15
N ALA A 165 -15.46 -12.36 -8.46
CA ALA A 165 -14.02 -12.57 -8.48
C ALA A 165 -13.48 -12.38 -7.05
N GLU A 166 -12.98 -13.43 -6.41
CA GLU A 166 -12.37 -13.35 -5.08
C GLU A 166 -11.05 -12.59 -5.11
N PHE A 167 -10.33 -12.70 -6.24
CA PHE A 167 -9.04 -12.06 -6.43
C PHE A 167 -8.96 -11.29 -7.74
N ILE A 168 -8.07 -10.29 -7.77
CA ILE A 168 -7.64 -9.62 -9.00
C ILE A 168 -6.19 -9.95 -9.28
N TYR A 169 -5.92 -10.52 -10.45
CA TYR A 169 -4.57 -10.74 -10.95
C TYR A 169 -4.20 -9.68 -11.99
N TYR A 170 -3.23 -8.83 -11.67
CA TYR A 170 -2.69 -7.85 -12.62
C TYR A 170 -1.34 -8.31 -13.17
N GLY A 171 -1.30 -8.90 -14.37
CA GLY A 171 -0.04 -9.38 -14.94
C GLY A 171 -0.16 -10.34 -16.10
N THR A 172 0.96 -11.02 -16.36
CA THR A 172 1.12 -12.11 -17.34
C THR A 172 1.78 -13.31 -16.66
N VAL A 173 1.91 -14.44 -17.35
CA VAL A 173 2.61 -15.64 -16.86
C VAL A 173 3.98 -15.32 -16.24
N LYS A 174 4.74 -14.37 -16.83
CA LYS A 174 6.10 -14.03 -16.41
C LYS A 174 6.15 -13.07 -15.22
N LYS A 175 5.11 -12.27 -15.01
CA LYS A 175 5.09 -11.21 -13.98
C LYS A 175 3.67 -10.74 -13.70
N GLY A 176 3.27 -10.77 -12.43
CA GLY A 176 2.02 -10.22 -11.97
C GLY A 176 1.97 -9.98 -10.47
N LEU A 177 0.79 -9.60 -10.02
CA LEU A 177 0.46 -9.35 -8.62
C LEU A 177 -0.96 -9.84 -8.39
N VAL A 178 -1.19 -10.50 -7.25
CA VAL A 178 -2.52 -10.89 -6.79
C VAL A 178 -2.95 -9.92 -5.69
N CYS A 179 -4.23 -9.57 -5.68
CA CYS A 179 -4.87 -8.85 -4.58
C CYS A 179 -6.22 -9.51 -4.29
N LYS A 180 -6.62 -9.58 -3.01
CA LYS A 180 -8.00 -9.89 -2.66
C LYS A 180 -8.91 -8.78 -3.16
N SER A 181 -10.06 -9.15 -3.68
CA SER A 181 -11.04 -8.19 -4.22
C SER A 181 -11.60 -7.27 -3.15
N GLU A 182 -11.72 -7.72 -1.90
CA GLU A 182 -12.15 -6.89 -0.77
C GLU A 182 -11.15 -5.77 -0.46
N ASP A 183 -9.85 -6.05 -0.49
CA ASP A 183 -8.80 -5.04 -0.31
C ASP A 183 -8.85 -3.99 -1.43
N VAL A 184 -9.12 -4.45 -2.66
CA VAL A 184 -9.32 -3.59 -3.81
C VAL A 184 -10.55 -2.70 -3.62
N LEU A 185 -11.69 -3.26 -3.22
CA LEU A 185 -12.93 -2.53 -2.95
C LEU A 185 -12.70 -1.43 -1.91
N SER A 186 -12.05 -1.79 -0.80
CA SER A 186 -11.72 -0.86 0.29
C SER A 186 -10.79 0.26 -0.17
N TRP A 187 -9.77 -0.06 -0.98
CA TRP A 187 -8.85 0.94 -1.52
C TRP A 187 -9.54 1.89 -2.50
N VAL A 188 -10.31 1.36 -3.45
CA VAL A 188 -10.99 2.15 -4.48
C VAL A 188 -12.05 3.06 -3.89
N SER A 189 -12.73 2.62 -2.82
CA SER A 189 -13.77 3.42 -2.14
C SER A 189 -13.24 4.62 -1.36
N ARG A 190 -11.99 4.53 -0.88
CA ARG A 190 -11.32 5.57 -0.05
C ARG A 190 -10.56 6.63 -0.86
N HIS A 191 -10.52 6.50 -2.18
CA HIS A 191 -9.74 7.40 -3.03
C HIS A 191 -10.54 7.84 -4.23
N ASP A 192 -10.51 9.13 -4.56
CA ASP A 192 -11.28 9.63 -5.68
C ASP A 192 -10.46 9.76 -6.98
N ALA A 193 -11.13 9.57 -8.10
CA ALA A 193 -10.62 9.90 -9.42
C ALA A 193 -10.76 11.40 -9.70
N LYS A 194 -10.03 11.89 -10.70
CA LYS A 194 -10.12 13.30 -11.15
C LYS A 194 -11.07 13.49 -12.34
N GLY A 195 -11.98 12.54 -12.56
CA GLY A 195 -12.94 12.55 -13.67
C GLY A 195 -14.00 13.64 -13.50
N VAL A 196 -14.81 13.87 -14.54
CA VAL A 196 -16.01 14.73 -14.44
C VAL A 196 -16.98 14.14 -13.42
N LEU A 197 -17.29 12.84 -13.58
CA LEU A 197 -17.96 12.01 -12.60
C LEU A 197 -17.02 10.87 -12.19
N HIS A 198 -17.16 10.41 -10.96
CA HIS A 198 -16.38 9.31 -10.42
C HIS A 198 -17.15 8.52 -9.36
N ILE A 199 -16.74 7.28 -9.19
CA ILE A 199 -17.24 6.37 -8.17
C ILE A 199 -15.99 5.83 -7.45
N GLY A 200 -15.61 6.50 -6.38
CA GLY A 200 -14.29 6.36 -5.78
C GLY A 200 -13.20 6.53 -6.84
N LYS A 201 -12.31 5.54 -6.98
CA LYS A 201 -11.15 5.65 -7.88
C LYS A 201 -11.48 5.43 -9.35
N LEU A 202 -12.73 5.12 -9.67
CA LEU A 202 -13.19 4.86 -11.03
C LEU A 202 -13.74 6.14 -11.65
N THR A 203 -13.24 6.52 -12.81
CA THR A 203 -13.87 7.56 -13.65
C THR A 203 -15.09 6.98 -14.35
N PHE A 204 -16.25 7.60 -14.15
CA PHE A 204 -17.49 7.29 -14.85
C PHE A 204 -17.65 8.19 -16.09
N GLN A 205 -17.87 7.59 -17.26
CA GLN A 205 -18.01 8.34 -18.52
C GLN A 205 -18.78 7.52 -19.56
N ALA A 206 -19.31 8.18 -20.59
CA ALA A 206 -19.75 7.52 -21.81
C ALA A 206 -18.55 6.84 -22.53
N TRP A 207 -18.74 5.65 -23.07
CA TRP A 207 -17.72 4.93 -23.84
C TRP A 207 -17.28 5.76 -25.05
N ASN A 208 -18.24 6.25 -25.83
CA ASN A 208 -18.00 7.23 -26.86
C ASN A 208 -19.28 8.01 -27.20
N ARG A 209 -19.22 9.34 -27.20
CA ARG A 209 -20.36 10.20 -27.62
C ARG A 209 -20.44 10.42 -29.13
N ASN A 210 -19.46 9.93 -29.87
CA ASN A 210 -19.32 10.07 -31.31
C ASN A 210 -19.50 11.51 -31.82
N LEU A 211 -18.69 12.43 -31.27
CA LEU A 211 -18.75 13.87 -31.57
C LEU A 211 -18.57 14.23 -33.06
N LYS A 212 -18.07 13.29 -33.88
CA LYS A 212 -17.84 13.49 -35.32
C LYS A 212 -18.80 12.66 -36.20
N GLY A 213 -19.85 12.05 -35.63
CA GLY A 213 -20.85 11.29 -36.39
C GLY A 213 -20.31 10.09 -37.18
N LYS A 214 -19.22 9.45 -36.73
CA LYS A 214 -18.63 8.32 -37.47
C LYS A 214 -19.50 7.07 -37.34
N LYS A 215 -20.06 6.55 -38.45
CA LYS A 215 -20.94 5.36 -38.49
C LYS A 215 -20.47 4.19 -37.59
N LYS A 216 -19.18 3.81 -37.68
CA LYS A 216 -18.59 2.71 -36.88
C LYS A 216 -18.56 2.91 -35.36
N SER A 217 -18.78 4.14 -34.90
CA SER A 217 -18.75 4.52 -33.48
C SER A 217 -20.14 4.81 -32.91
N GLU A 218 -21.20 4.82 -33.71
CA GLU A 218 -22.57 5.04 -33.22
C GLU A 218 -22.99 4.00 -32.18
N LYS A 219 -22.68 2.71 -32.44
CA LYS A 219 -22.91 1.60 -31.51
C LYS A 219 -22.20 1.70 -30.13
N LYS A 220 -21.42 2.75 -29.91
CA LYS A 220 -20.71 3.01 -28.65
C LYS A 220 -21.37 4.12 -27.82
N ARG A 221 -22.35 4.83 -28.40
CA ARG A 221 -23.20 5.77 -27.68
C ARG A 221 -24.18 5.00 -26.79
N GLY A 222 -24.71 5.63 -25.75
CA GLY A 222 -25.59 4.95 -24.80
C GLY A 222 -24.90 3.84 -23.97
N VAL A 223 -23.57 3.74 -24.01
CA VAL A 223 -22.81 2.73 -23.26
C VAL A 223 -21.95 3.44 -22.23
N ILE A 224 -22.06 3.04 -20.96
CA ILE A 224 -21.21 3.55 -19.89
C ILE A 224 -19.84 2.85 -19.92
N GLN A 225 -18.81 3.53 -19.44
CA GLN A 225 -17.46 3.00 -19.32
C GLN A 225 -16.81 3.47 -18.02
N LEU A 226 -16.31 2.53 -17.24
CA LEU A 226 -15.55 2.81 -16.03
C LEU A 226 -14.05 2.64 -16.33
N LYS A 227 -13.26 3.64 -15.94
CA LYS A 227 -11.79 3.58 -16.03
C LYS A 227 -11.13 3.76 -14.68
N TRP A 228 -10.16 2.90 -14.39
CA TRP A 228 -9.29 3.03 -13.23
C TRP A 228 -7.94 3.64 -13.64
N GLY A 229 -7.87 4.96 -13.58
CA GLY A 229 -6.63 5.69 -13.83
C GLY A 229 -5.53 5.31 -12.83
N GLY A 230 -4.48 4.63 -13.32
CA GLY A 230 -3.36 4.21 -12.47
C GLY A 230 -3.48 2.81 -11.86
N LEU A 231 -4.40 1.97 -12.36
CA LEU A 231 -4.62 0.58 -11.94
C LEU A 231 -3.32 -0.16 -11.53
N LYS A 232 -2.32 -0.24 -12.42
CA LYS A 232 -1.03 -0.89 -12.12
C LYS A 232 -0.34 -0.37 -10.86
N LYS A 233 -0.33 0.96 -10.68
CA LYS A 233 0.33 1.60 -9.54
C LYS A 233 -0.46 1.34 -8.26
N ASP A 234 -1.78 1.34 -8.36
CA ASP A 234 -2.65 1.12 -7.21
C ASP A 234 -2.68 -0.36 -6.83
N ILE A 235 -2.79 -1.30 -7.77
CA ILE A 235 -2.60 -2.75 -7.49
C ILE A 235 -1.21 -3.01 -6.90
N LYS A 236 -0.15 -2.35 -7.38
CA LYS A 236 1.16 -2.41 -6.72
C LYS A 236 1.16 -1.90 -5.29
N LYS A 237 0.32 -0.94 -4.94
CA LYS A 237 0.20 -0.46 -3.56
C LYS A 237 -0.68 -1.40 -2.75
N ILE A 238 -1.78 -1.89 -3.29
CA ILE A 238 -2.68 -2.83 -2.63
C ILE A 238 -1.92 -4.13 -2.37
N ALA A 239 -1.26 -4.72 -3.37
CA ALA A 239 -0.37 -5.87 -3.18
C ALA A 239 0.85 -5.59 -2.27
N LYS A 240 1.22 -4.31 -2.05
CA LYS A 240 2.28 -3.93 -1.09
C LYS A 240 1.73 -3.60 0.30
N ILE A 241 0.46 -3.22 0.40
CA ILE A 241 -0.34 -3.15 1.62
C ILE A 241 -0.76 -4.59 1.87
N ASN A 242 0.20 -5.33 2.40
CA ASN A 242 0.10 -6.63 3.08
C ASN A 242 1.28 -7.54 2.80
N LEU A 243 2.33 -7.19 2.04
CA LEU A 243 3.52 -8.06 2.00
C LEU A 243 4.27 -8.09 3.35
N GLY A 244 4.37 -6.96 4.05
CA GLY A 244 5.00 -6.91 5.38
C GLY A 244 4.10 -7.55 6.43
N GLU A 245 2.83 -7.16 6.45
CA GLU A 245 1.83 -7.71 7.36
C GLU A 245 1.55 -9.21 7.12
N LEU A 246 1.52 -9.70 5.87
CA LEU A 246 1.46 -11.13 5.57
C LEU A 246 2.72 -11.84 6.02
N GLN A 247 3.91 -11.26 5.83
CA GLN A 247 5.14 -11.88 6.34
C GLN A 247 5.15 -11.95 7.87
N GLU A 248 4.62 -10.94 8.57
CA GLU A 248 4.44 -10.98 10.02
C GLU A 248 3.44 -12.08 10.43
N ILE A 249 2.32 -12.20 9.71
CA ILE A 249 1.30 -13.24 9.95
C ILE A 249 1.88 -14.63 9.68
N ASP A 250 2.51 -14.83 8.52
CA ASP A 250 3.08 -16.11 8.09
C ASP A 250 4.23 -16.52 9.02
N PHE A 251 5.07 -15.58 9.44
CA PHE A 251 6.09 -15.81 10.46
C PHE A 251 5.46 -16.35 11.75
N VAL A 252 4.44 -15.68 12.29
CA VAL A 252 3.78 -16.09 13.54
C VAL A 252 3.17 -17.48 13.41
N LYS A 253 2.44 -17.75 12.31
CA LYS A 253 1.85 -19.05 12.03
C LYS A 253 2.91 -20.15 11.97
N THR A 254 3.99 -19.91 11.22
CA THR A 254 5.07 -20.88 11.02
C THR A 254 5.74 -21.22 12.35
N LEU A 255 6.07 -20.21 13.15
CA LEU A 255 6.73 -20.43 14.44
C LEU A 255 5.82 -21.20 15.41
N ASN A 256 4.52 -20.89 15.42
CA ASN A 256 3.52 -21.55 16.27
C ASN A 256 3.16 -22.98 15.86
N LYS A 257 3.38 -23.38 14.60
CA LYS A 257 3.28 -24.78 14.16
C LYS A 257 4.37 -25.67 14.75
N LYS A 258 5.51 -25.09 15.14
CA LYS A 258 6.65 -25.79 15.77
C LYS A 258 7.25 -26.91 14.92
N GLU A 259 7.16 -26.79 13.60
CA GLU A 259 7.76 -27.73 12.65
C GLU A 259 9.30 -27.58 12.60
N ASP A 260 9.82 -26.37 12.76
CA ASP A 260 11.26 -26.10 12.90
C ASP A 260 11.63 -25.72 14.34
N LEU A 261 12.26 -26.64 15.05
CA LEU A 261 12.67 -26.44 16.44
C LEU A 261 13.94 -25.58 16.58
N ASN A 262 14.71 -25.38 15.50
CA ASN A 262 15.97 -24.62 15.54
C ASN A 262 15.73 -23.14 15.87
N HIS A 263 14.59 -22.59 15.42
CA HIS A 263 14.17 -21.22 15.75
C HIS A 263 13.98 -21.04 17.26
N TRP A 264 13.32 -22.00 17.91
CA TRP A 264 13.08 -21.99 19.35
C TRP A 264 14.37 -22.18 20.15
N GLN A 265 15.25 -23.07 19.70
CA GLN A 265 16.59 -23.24 20.28
C GLN A 265 17.42 -21.95 20.19
N THR A 266 17.38 -21.26 19.04
CA THR A 266 18.08 -19.99 18.84
C THR A 266 17.58 -18.91 19.80
N LEU A 267 16.27 -18.88 20.07
CA LEU A 267 15.66 -17.98 21.06
C LEU A 267 15.95 -18.38 22.51
N GLY A 268 16.52 -19.57 22.74
CA GLY A 268 16.76 -20.12 24.08
C GLY A 268 15.47 -20.53 24.81
N LEU A 269 14.40 -20.84 24.06
CA LEU A 269 13.08 -21.14 24.61
C LEU A 269 12.65 -22.56 24.26
N LYS A 270 11.96 -23.22 25.20
CA LYS A 270 11.33 -24.51 24.93
C LYS A 270 10.02 -24.26 24.17
N PRO A 271 9.79 -24.89 23.00
CA PRO A 271 8.56 -24.66 22.22
C PRO A 271 7.28 -25.07 22.96
N ILE A 272 7.38 -25.93 23.98
CA ILE A 272 6.25 -26.35 24.79
C ILE A 272 5.68 -25.14 25.56
N ASN A 273 4.39 -24.88 25.38
CA ASN A 273 3.66 -23.75 25.98
C ASN A 273 4.16 -22.34 25.63
N HIS A 274 4.98 -22.20 24.58
CA HIS A 274 5.43 -20.91 24.08
C HIS A 274 4.83 -20.63 22.71
N TYR A 275 4.46 -19.37 22.47
CA TYR A 275 3.78 -18.93 21.27
C TYR A 275 4.28 -17.57 20.80
N ALA A 276 4.48 -17.44 19.49
CA ALA A 276 4.67 -16.19 18.80
C ALA A 276 3.36 -15.41 18.74
N ILE A 277 3.42 -14.13 19.08
CA ILE A 277 2.29 -13.21 19.14
C ILE A 277 2.60 -12.00 18.25
N ARG A 278 1.73 -11.73 17.27
CA ARG A 278 1.85 -10.52 16.45
C ARG A 278 1.49 -9.27 17.26
N VAL A 279 2.30 -8.22 17.16
CA VAL A 279 1.97 -6.89 17.68
C VAL A 279 0.92 -6.24 16.79
N LYS A 280 -0.26 -5.97 17.34
CA LYS A 280 -1.42 -5.43 16.62
C LYS A 280 -1.64 -3.95 16.89
N TYR A 281 -1.35 -3.50 18.11
CA TYR A 281 -1.67 -2.17 18.58
C TYR A 281 -0.43 -1.30 18.76
N GLN A 282 -0.61 0.00 18.57
CA GLN A 282 0.41 0.99 18.91
C GLN A 282 0.71 0.99 20.41
N LYS A 283 1.98 1.17 20.76
CA LYS A 283 2.50 1.20 22.13
C LYS A 283 2.89 2.61 22.53
N TYR A 284 2.74 2.93 23.81
CA TYR A 284 3.18 4.20 24.32
C TYR A 284 4.71 4.30 24.19
N GLY A 285 5.19 5.28 23.42
CA GLY A 285 6.61 5.53 23.25
C GLY A 285 7.07 6.66 24.16
N THR A 286 8.00 6.40 25.08
CA THR A 286 8.48 7.35 26.10
C THR A 286 8.99 8.66 25.47
N VAL A 287 9.75 8.56 24.37
CA VAL A 287 10.31 9.75 23.70
C VAL A 287 9.22 10.58 23.02
N ASN A 288 8.19 9.92 22.46
CA ASN A 288 7.12 10.63 21.76
C ASN A 288 5.96 11.04 22.68
N GLN A 289 5.91 10.51 23.91
CA GLN A 289 4.84 10.68 24.89
C GLN A 289 3.44 10.41 24.31
N ARG A 290 3.35 9.44 23.40
CA ARG A 290 2.10 9.04 22.72
C ARG A 290 2.19 7.63 22.19
N LYS A 291 1.04 7.06 21.80
CA LYS A 291 0.98 5.78 21.11
C LYS A 291 1.62 5.88 19.71
N VAL A 292 2.57 4.98 19.43
CA VAL A 292 3.27 4.81 18.15
C VAL A 292 3.50 3.31 17.91
N TRP A 293 3.83 2.92 16.68
CA TRP A 293 4.21 1.54 16.41
C TRP A 293 5.46 1.15 17.18
N ALA A 294 5.44 -0.05 17.77
CA ALA A 294 6.55 -0.64 18.51
C ALA A 294 7.77 -0.90 17.61
N LYS A 295 8.89 -1.27 18.21
CA LYS A 295 10.05 -1.74 17.45
C LYS A 295 9.89 -3.20 17.04
N ALA A 296 9.35 -4.03 17.93
CA ALA A 296 8.95 -5.39 17.62
C ALA A 296 7.68 -5.43 16.76
N ASP A 297 7.69 -6.34 15.80
CA ASP A 297 6.56 -6.72 14.97
C ASP A 297 5.85 -7.96 15.57
N ALA A 298 6.58 -8.80 16.32
CA ALA A 298 6.07 -9.91 17.12
C ALA A 298 6.87 -10.09 18.41
N PHE A 299 6.35 -10.88 19.36
CA PHE A 299 7.05 -11.30 20.58
C PHE A 299 6.64 -12.71 21.00
N ILE A 300 7.30 -13.31 22.00
CA ILE A 300 6.92 -14.62 22.53
C ILE A 300 6.14 -14.46 23.84
N ALA A 301 5.07 -15.23 23.99
CA ALA A 301 4.33 -15.36 25.24
C ALA A 301 4.22 -16.83 25.67
N GLN A 302 4.17 -17.06 26.98
CA GLN A 302 4.02 -18.38 27.58
C GLN A 302 2.60 -18.58 28.11
N GLY A 303 2.05 -19.77 27.95
CA GLY A 303 0.77 -20.16 28.55
C GLY A 303 0.19 -21.39 27.88
N ASN A 304 -1.08 -21.66 28.17
CA ASN A 304 -1.80 -22.80 27.58
C ASN A 304 -2.84 -22.29 26.59
N ILE A 305 -2.79 -22.80 25.36
CA ILE A 305 -3.79 -22.53 24.32
C ILE A 305 -4.31 -23.90 23.85
N PRO A 306 -5.63 -24.11 23.79
CA PRO A 306 -6.20 -25.34 23.26
C PRO A 306 -5.74 -25.61 21.82
N GLU A 307 -5.30 -26.84 21.53
CA GLU A 307 -4.79 -27.22 20.20
C GLU A 307 -5.86 -27.05 19.10
N ASN A 308 -7.12 -27.29 19.42
CA ASN A 308 -8.24 -27.05 18.49
C ASN A 308 -8.36 -25.58 18.11
N TYR A 309 -8.14 -24.64 19.04
CA TYR A 309 -8.15 -23.21 18.74
C TYR A 309 -7.00 -22.83 17.79
N LEU A 310 -5.79 -23.34 18.04
CA LEU A 310 -4.65 -23.12 17.17
C LEU A 310 -4.92 -23.61 15.74
N LYS A 311 -5.44 -24.83 15.59
CA LYS A 311 -5.80 -25.39 14.27
C LYS A 311 -6.87 -24.57 13.57
N LEU A 312 -7.96 -24.21 14.26
CA LEU A 312 -9.06 -23.41 13.70
C LEU A 312 -8.60 -22.02 13.25
N ASN A 313 -7.69 -21.39 14.00
CA ASN A 313 -7.15 -20.08 13.67
C ASN A 313 -5.93 -20.14 12.73
N GLY A 314 -5.60 -21.32 12.20
CA GLY A 314 -4.44 -21.54 11.33
C GLY A 314 -3.11 -21.15 11.98
N TYR A 315 -2.97 -21.40 13.27
CA TYR A 315 -1.81 -21.13 14.13
C TYR A 315 -1.46 -19.64 14.29
N PHE A 316 -2.32 -18.73 13.83
CA PHE A 316 -2.11 -17.31 14.00
C PHE A 316 -2.51 -16.86 15.40
N LEU A 317 -1.71 -16.00 16.03
CA LEU A 317 -2.02 -15.38 17.31
C LEU A 317 -1.56 -13.92 17.31
N ASN A 318 -2.30 -13.09 18.03
CA ASN A 318 -2.02 -11.67 18.20
C ASN A 318 -2.34 -11.22 19.63
N GLU A 319 -2.21 -9.93 19.90
CA GLU A 319 -2.34 -9.37 21.25
C GLU A 319 -3.72 -9.55 21.90
N ASP A 320 -4.77 -9.81 21.11
CA ASP A 320 -6.08 -10.14 21.66
C ASP A 320 -6.07 -11.54 22.30
N ASP A 321 -5.38 -12.50 21.69
CA ASP A 321 -5.23 -13.87 22.19
C ASP A 321 -4.47 -13.91 23.53
N VAL A 322 -3.52 -12.99 23.72
CA VAL A 322 -2.81 -12.84 25.00
C VAL A 322 -3.78 -12.56 26.14
N LYS A 323 -4.79 -11.73 25.91
CA LYS A 323 -5.82 -11.43 26.91
C LYS A 323 -6.77 -12.61 27.09
N THR A 324 -7.24 -13.19 25.98
CA THR A 324 -8.19 -14.31 25.98
C THR A 324 -7.66 -15.51 26.77
N PHE A 325 -6.39 -15.88 26.55
CA PHE A 325 -5.78 -17.05 27.19
C PHE A 325 -4.87 -16.70 28.37
N LYS A 326 -4.85 -15.44 28.80
CA LYS A 326 -4.01 -14.93 29.90
C LYS A 326 -2.53 -15.30 29.73
N LEU A 327 -2.03 -15.20 28.49
CA LEU A 327 -0.63 -15.53 28.19
C LEU A 327 0.30 -14.52 28.85
N LEU A 328 1.45 -15.00 29.31
CA LEU A 328 2.49 -14.20 29.95
C LEU A 328 3.54 -13.81 28.91
N PRO A 329 3.63 -12.52 28.51
CA PRO A 329 4.66 -12.08 27.57
C PRO A 329 6.07 -12.23 28.16
N ILE A 330 7.00 -12.79 27.38
CA ILE A 330 8.38 -13.03 27.79
C ILE A 330 9.24 -11.82 27.40
N LYS A 331 9.97 -11.27 28.36
CA LYS A 331 10.88 -10.16 28.14
C LYS A 331 12.01 -10.56 27.19
N GLU A 332 12.55 -9.59 26.45
CA GLU A 332 13.68 -9.76 25.53
C GLU A 332 13.42 -10.73 24.36
N THR A 333 12.15 -10.99 24.05
CA THR A 333 11.72 -11.84 22.92
C THR A 333 11.08 -11.07 21.78
N GLY A 334 11.10 -9.74 21.84
CA GLY A 334 10.58 -8.92 20.76
C GLY A 334 11.41 -9.10 19.48
N ILE A 335 10.72 -9.25 18.36
CA ILE A 335 11.28 -9.64 17.08
C ILE A 335 10.88 -8.60 16.04
N SER A 336 11.86 -8.06 15.34
CA SER A 336 11.60 -7.27 14.14
C SER A 336 11.75 -8.15 12.89
N ILE A 337 10.70 -8.21 12.08
CA ILE A 337 10.57 -9.12 10.95
C ILE A 337 10.93 -8.35 9.68
N LYS A 338 11.85 -8.88 8.87
CA LYS A 338 12.29 -8.26 7.62
C LYS A 338 11.81 -9.07 6.43
N GLN A 339 11.40 -8.34 5.40
CA GLN A 339 11.00 -8.96 4.16
C GLN A 339 12.22 -9.58 3.46
N GLU A 340 12.12 -10.85 3.06
CA GLU A 340 13.21 -11.62 2.44
C GLU A 340 13.90 -10.93 1.25
N SER A 341 13.19 -10.04 0.54
CA SER A 341 13.74 -9.33 -0.62
C SER A 341 14.05 -7.85 -0.38
N SER A 342 13.91 -7.34 0.86
CA SER A 342 13.99 -5.90 1.13
C SER A 342 15.34 -5.48 1.69
N THR A 343 16.16 -4.86 0.84
CA THR A 343 17.41 -4.19 1.24
C THR A 343 17.21 -2.70 1.56
N GLN A 344 15.99 -2.16 1.44
CA GLN A 344 15.73 -0.70 1.48
C GLN A 344 14.81 -0.25 2.62
N TYR A 345 14.75 -1.02 3.72
CA TYR A 345 13.92 -0.64 4.86
C TYR A 345 14.50 0.56 5.63
N GLN A 346 13.69 1.12 6.53
CA GLN A 346 14.11 2.20 7.43
C GLN A 346 14.31 1.59 8.82
N ILE A 347 15.46 1.87 9.43
CA ILE A 347 15.73 1.43 10.82
C ILE A 347 14.92 2.31 11.78
N ILE A 348 14.98 3.62 11.58
CA ILE A 348 14.17 4.60 12.30
C ILE A 348 13.97 5.87 11.46
N LYS A 349 12.88 6.58 11.74
CA LYS A 349 12.59 7.90 11.21
C LYS A 349 12.24 8.86 12.33
N MET A 350 13.00 9.95 12.45
CA MET A 350 12.89 10.91 13.54
C MET A 350 12.37 12.26 13.04
N ALA A 351 11.33 12.75 13.69
CA ALA A 351 10.83 14.11 13.54
C ALA A 351 11.64 15.10 14.41
N PRO A 352 11.47 16.43 14.25
CA PRO A 352 12.21 17.42 15.02
C PRO A 352 12.16 17.25 16.53
N SER A 353 10.99 16.91 17.09
CA SER A 353 10.85 16.69 18.53
C SER A 353 11.62 15.45 19.02
N SER A 354 11.45 14.31 18.35
CA SER A 354 12.15 13.07 18.69
C SER A 354 13.66 13.20 18.51
N PHE A 355 14.11 13.87 17.44
CA PHE A 355 15.54 14.11 17.21
C PHE A 355 16.14 14.99 18.30
N LYS A 356 15.50 16.11 18.67
CA LYS A 356 15.97 16.98 19.75
C LYS A 356 16.07 16.23 21.08
N LYS A 357 15.11 15.35 21.40
CA LYS A 357 15.16 14.55 22.64
C LYS A 357 16.33 13.57 22.67
N LEU A 358 16.69 12.99 21.52
CA LEU A 358 17.77 11.99 21.42
C LEU A 358 19.16 12.61 21.25
N PHE A 359 19.25 13.74 20.56
CA PHE A 359 20.52 14.40 20.23
C PHE A 359 20.74 15.71 20.99
N SER A 360 19.84 16.06 21.91
CA SER A 360 19.78 17.32 22.69
C SER A 360 19.55 18.60 21.87
N SER A 361 19.85 18.60 20.57
CA SER A 361 19.68 19.72 19.67
C SER A 361 19.33 19.27 18.25
N ASN A 362 18.59 20.10 17.52
CA ASN A 362 18.27 19.87 16.11
C ASN A 362 19.35 20.37 15.15
N ILE A 363 20.42 21.02 15.63
CA ILE A 363 21.43 21.67 14.79
C ILE A 363 22.05 20.73 13.73
N LEU A 364 22.34 19.49 14.12
CA LEU A 364 22.86 18.46 13.21
C LEU A 364 21.81 18.00 12.20
N ALA A 365 20.56 17.79 12.62
CA ALA A 365 19.47 17.40 11.71
C ALA A 365 19.16 18.48 10.66
N THR A 366 19.26 19.75 11.05
CA THR A 366 19.15 20.91 10.17
C THR A 366 20.21 20.87 9.08
N GLY A 367 21.50 20.73 9.44
CA GLY A 367 22.60 20.62 8.47
C GLY A 367 22.48 19.42 7.55
N ALA A 368 22.12 18.25 8.10
CA ALA A 368 21.84 17.04 7.33
C ALA A 368 20.68 17.23 6.33
N SER A 369 19.75 18.15 6.62
CA SER A 369 18.58 18.42 5.79
C SER A 369 18.82 19.38 4.62
N MET A 370 19.88 20.18 4.65
CA MET A 370 20.11 21.23 3.66
C MET A 370 20.12 20.75 2.20
N TYR A 371 19.51 21.55 1.33
CA TYR A 371 19.65 21.48 -0.11
C TYR A 371 20.93 22.21 -0.52
N TYR A 372 21.71 21.57 -1.40
CA TYR A 372 22.93 22.16 -1.95
C TYR A 372 23.10 21.92 -3.45
N LYS A 373 22.42 20.91 -4.03
CA LYS A 373 22.63 20.48 -5.42
C LYS A 373 21.99 21.40 -6.46
N LYS A 374 20.72 21.79 -6.28
CA LYS A 374 19.94 22.54 -7.27
C LYS A 374 19.75 23.98 -6.81
N LYS A 375 20.13 24.97 -7.62
CA LYS A 375 19.95 26.41 -7.31
C LYS A 375 18.52 26.74 -6.89
N LYS A 376 17.52 26.27 -7.65
CA LYS A 376 16.09 26.45 -7.35
C LYS A 376 15.64 25.89 -5.99
N SER A 377 16.38 24.93 -5.42
CA SER A 377 16.04 24.33 -4.11
C SER A 377 16.71 25.03 -2.93
N LEU A 378 17.65 25.95 -3.17
CA LEU A 378 18.35 26.67 -2.09
C LEU A 378 17.40 27.60 -1.32
N ALA A 379 16.46 28.26 -2.03
CA ALA A 379 15.43 29.08 -1.41
C ALA A 379 14.55 28.31 -0.40
N LEU A 380 14.50 26.97 -0.50
CA LEU A 380 13.75 26.14 0.45
C LEU A 380 14.48 25.94 1.78
N ASN A 381 15.77 26.29 1.89
CA ASN A 381 16.55 26.07 3.11
C ASN A 381 16.08 26.93 4.29
N LYS A 382 15.50 28.11 4.05
CA LYS A 382 14.82 28.89 5.10
C LYS A 382 13.67 28.09 5.74
N ASN A 383 12.91 27.36 4.93
CA ASN A 383 11.87 26.47 5.43
C ASN A 383 12.44 25.27 6.19
N ILE A 384 13.66 24.82 5.88
CA ILE A 384 14.35 23.77 6.63
C ILE A 384 14.70 24.26 8.04
N LEU A 385 15.28 25.45 8.15
CA LEU A 385 15.60 26.08 9.45
C LEU A 385 14.35 26.19 10.33
N LYS A 386 13.27 26.75 9.78
CA LYS A 386 11.97 26.85 10.45
C LYS A 386 11.42 25.49 10.88
N ALA A 387 11.47 24.48 10.00
CA ALA A 387 10.94 23.15 10.29
C ALA A 387 11.70 22.42 11.41
N TRP A 388 12.98 22.72 11.60
CA TRP A 388 13.79 22.15 12.69
C TRP A 388 13.85 23.04 13.94
N GLY A 389 13.29 24.25 13.88
CA GLY A 389 13.29 25.21 14.98
C GLY A 389 14.69 25.74 15.31
N ILE A 390 15.49 26.05 14.29
CA ILE A 390 16.85 26.60 14.42
C ILE A 390 16.90 27.95 13.70
N SER A 391 17.43 28.98 14.37
CA SER A 391 17.62 30.31 13.78
C SER A 391 18.76 30.31 12.73
N GLU A 392 18.80 31.30 11.83
CA GLU A 392 19.94 31.40 10.90
C GLU A 392 21.25 31.66 11.66
N GLU A 393 21.19 32.49 12.69
CA GLU A 393 22.34 32.84 13.55
C GLU A 393 22.93 31.61 14.24
N ASP A 394 22.12 30.82 14.96
CA ASP A 394 22.58 29.59 15.62
C ASP A 394 23.20 28.62 14.62
N PHE A 395 22.61 28.53 13.43
CA PHE A 395 23.11 27.70 12.35
C PHE A 395 24.49 28.17 11.89
N PHE A 396 24.67 29.46 11.63
CA PHE A 396 25.94 30.02 11.19
C PHE A 396 27.00 29.93 12.27
N THR A 397 26.69 30.31 13.51
CA THR A 397 27.61 30.24 14.64
C THR A 397 28.15 28.83 14.84
N TYR A 398 27.24 27.83 14.87
CA TYR A 398 27.65 26.44 15.05
C TYR A 398 28.54 25.94 13.90
N TYR A 399 28.09 26.08 12.64
CA TYR A 399 28.82 25.49 11.51
C TYR A 399 30.06 26.27 11.09
N SER A 400 30.11 27.58 11.33
CA SER A 400 31.31 28.39 11.07
C SER A 400 32.42 27.97 12.01
N LYS A 401 32.11 27.78 13.30
CA LYS A 401 33.04 27.25 14.31
C LYS A 401 33.43 25.79 14.00
N ALA A 402 32.46 24.92 13.72
CA ALA A 402 32.72 23.49 13.55
C ALA A 402 33.50 23.13 12.28
N LEU A 403 33.44 23.97 11.23
CA LEU A 403 34.08 23.70 9.94
C LEU A 403 35.18 24.70 9.58
N ASN A 404 35.38 25.75 10.38
CA ASN A 404 36.23 26.89 10.05
C ASN A 404 35.90 27.46 8.65
N LEU A 405 34.62 27.82 8.43
CA LEU A 405 34.14 28.35 7.14
C LEU A 405 33.29 29.60 7.37
N PRO A 406 33.47 30.67 6.57
CA PRO A 406 32.57 31.81 6.61
C PRO A 406 31.23 31.42 5.95
N ILE A 407 30.18 31.28 6.77
CA ILE A 407 28.83 30.96 6.31
C ILE A 407 27.92 32.11 6.71
N ASN A 408 27.39 32.84 5.73
CA ASN A 408 26.52 34.00 5.93
C ASN A 408 25.16 33.87 5.21
N SER A 409 24.91 32.75 4.51
CA SER A 409 23.62 32.48 3.89
C SER A 409 23.37 30.99 3.68
N VAL A 410 22.09 30.61 3.69
CA VAL A 410 21.61 29.27 3.30
C VAL A 410 20.89 29.26 1.95
N SER A 411 20.65 30.41 1.33
CA SER A 411 19.76 30.55 0.15
C SER A 411 20.46 31.00 -1.13
N HIS A 412 21.66 31.59 -1.02
CA HIS A 412 22.41 32.06 -2.19
C HIS A 412 23.24 30.94 -2.86
N SER A 413 23.45 31.10 -4.17
CA SER A 413 24.14 30.11 -5.01
C SER A 413 25.62 29.94 -4.67
N ASN A 414 26.28 31.00 -4.17
CA ASN A 414 27.67 30.96 -3.70
C ASN A 414 27.86 30.02 -2.49
N CYS A 415 26.81 29.74 -1.72
CA CYS A 415 26.88 28.88 -0.52
C CYS A 415 26.82 27.37 -0.82
N GLN A 416 26.65 26.94 -2.08
CA GLN A 416 26.48 25.52 -2.43
C GLN A 416 27.63 24.62 -1.95
N LYS A 417 28.88 25.09 -2.07
CA LYS A 417 30.07 24.34 -1.60
C LYS A 417 30.06 24.21 -0.07
N CYS A 418 29.77 25.28 0.65
CA CYS A 418 29.67 25.27 2.11
C CYS A 418 28.53 24.37 2.60
N LEU A 419 27.33 24.48 2.01
CA LEU A 419 26.17 23.65 2.36
C LEU A 419 26.41 22.15 2.09
N LYS A 420 27.19 21.80 1.06
CA LYS A 420 27.64 20.42 0.81
C LYS A 420 28.55 19.91 1.92
N LYS A 421 29.50 20.73 2.39
CA LYS A 421 30.40 20.40 3.51
C LYS A 421 29.61 20.24 4.82
N ILE A 422 28.71 21.17 5.13
CA ILE A 422 27.80 21.13 6.29
C ILE A 422 26.99 19.83 6.31
N LYS A 423 26.33 19.48 5.20
CA LYS A 423 25.52 18.27 5.12
C LYS A 423 26.35 17.00 5.35
N ARG A 424 27.57 16.95 4.80
CA ARG A 424 28.48 15.80 4.98
C ARG A 424 28.94 15.69 6.43
N TYR A 425 29.35 16.81 7.03
CA TYR A 425 29.76 16.89 8.43
C TYR A 425 28.62 16.45 9.35
N ALA A 426 27.43 17.03 9.19
CA ALA A 426 26.27 16.70 10.01
C ALA A 426 25.91 15.21 9.92
N ASN A 427 25.87 14.64 8.71
CA ASN A 427 25.65 13.20 8.53
C ASN A 427 26.72 12.35 9.23
N LYS A 428 27.99 12.77 9.18
CA LYS A 428 29.11 12.07 9.82
C LYS A 428 29.01 12.14 11.34
N GLU A 429 28.73 13.30 11.92
CA GLU A 429 28.60 13.46 13.37
C GLU A 429 27.37 12.74 13.92
N ILE A 430 26.22 12.79 13.22
CA ILE A 430 25.05 11.96 13.59
C ILE A 430 25.44 10.48 13.60
N ALA A 431 26.09 9.99 12.55
CA ALA A 431 26.50 8.59 12.50
C ALA A 431 27.52 8.24 13.58
N LYS A 432 28.47 9.14 13.89
CA LYS A 432 29.48 8.96 14.93
C LYS A 432 28.84 8.87 16.31
N ARG A 433 27.89 9.75 16.64
CA ARG A 433 27.16 9.72 17.92
C ARG A 433 26.40 8.40 18.10
N ILE A 434 25.63 7.99 17.09
CA ILE A 434 24.91 6.70 17.11
C ILE A 434 25.86 5.52 17.37
N LYS A 435 27.07 5.54 16.79
CA LYS A 435 28.07 4.47 16.96
C LYS A 435 28.76 4.48 18.33
N LYS A 436 28.87 5.64 18.98
CA LYS A 436 29.66 5.82 20.20
C LYS A 436 28.81 5.81 21.47
N GLU A 437 27.54 6.15 21.38
CA GLU A 437 26.62 6.27 22.52
C GLU A 437 25.71 5.02 22.58
N PRO A 438 25.96 4.04 23.48
CA PRO A 438 25.21 2.77 23.51
C PRO A 438 23.70 2.97 23.65
N ALA A 439 23.26 3.82 24.59
CA ALA A 439 21.84 4.09 24.80
C ALA A 439 21.12 4.65 23.55
N LEU A 440 21.82 5.48 22.75
CA LEU A 440 21.28 6.00 21.50
C LEU A 440 21.23 4.92 20.41
N SER A 441 22.25 4.06 20.35
CA SER A 441 22.27 2.91 19.45
C SER A 441 21.12 1.95 19.78
N ASP A 442 20.98 1.55 21.04
CA ASP A 442 19.94 0.65 21.51
C ASP A 442 18.55 1.21 21.27
N PHE A 443 18.36 2.52 21.49
CA PHE A 443 17.11 3.19 21.12
C PHE A 443 16.80 3.05 19.62
N ILE A 444 17.79 3.30 18.75
CA ILE A 444 17.58 3.33 17.31
C ILE A 444 17.37 1.91 16.74
N PHE A 445 18.19 0.95 17.15
CA PHE A 445 18.21 -0.39 16.57
C PHE A 445 17.27 -1.36 17.28
N LEU A 446 17.10 -1.21 18.59
CA LEU A 446 16.35 -2.14 19.44
C LEU A 446 15.08 -1.50 20.03
N GLY A 447 14.96 -0.17 20.05
CA GLY A 447 13.81 0.52 20.65
C GLY A 447 13.87 0.61 22.18
N ILE A 448 15.01 0.22 22.78
CA ILE A 448 15.24 0.30 24.24
C ILE A 448 15.18 1.76 24.70
N GLY A 449 14.59 1.99 25.87
CA GLY A 449 14.31 3.33 26.39
C GLY A 449 13.08 4.02 25.76
N ASN A 450 12.59 3.54 24.60
CA ASN A 450 11.33 4.03 24.03
C ASN A 450 10.12 3.19 24.43
N PHE A 451 10.28 1.87 24.44
CA PHE A 451 9.20 0.92 24.66
C PHE A 451 9.51 0.04 25.86
N LYS A 452 8.46 -0.37 26.58
CA LYS A 452 8.55 -1.43 27.58
C LYS A 452 8.67 -2.79 26.89
N GLU A 453 9.33 -3.74 27.54
CA GLU A 453 9.31 -5.14 27.13
C GLU A 453 7.87 -5.67 27.04
N PRO A 454 7.53 -6.55 26.07
CA PRO A 454 8.42 -7.16 25.07
C PRO A 454 8.46 -6.39 23.73
N PHE A 455 8.18 -5.08 23.73
CA PHE A 455 7.98 -4.31 22.50
C PHE A 455 9.25 -3.66 21.93
N THR A 456 10.41 -3.94 22.54
CA THR A 456 11.74 -3.73 21.96
C THR A 456 12.02 -4.83 20.93
N ALA A 457 13.08 -4.76 20.14
CA ALA A 457 13.41 -5.79 19.15
C ALA A 457 14.86 -6.28 19.30
N PRO A 458 15.19 -7.04 20.35
CA PRO A 458 16.48 -7.71 20.49
C PRO A 458 16.74 -8.78 19.42
N TRP A 459 15.70 -9.23 18.70
CA TRP A 459 15.82 -10.21 17.63
C TRP A 459 15.44 -9.62 16.27
N LEU A 460 16.16 -10.07 15.25
CA LEU A 460 15.90 -9.80 13.85
C LEU A 460 15.58 -11.14 13.18
N PHE A 461 14.44 -11.22 12.48
CA PHE A 461 14.15 -12.35 11.61
C PHE A 461 14.29 -11.90 10.15
N GLU A 462 15.30 -12.42 9.46
CA GLU A 462 15.57 -12.09 8.06
C GLU A 462 16.11 -13.31 7.32
N HIS A 463 15.72 -13.48 6.06
CA HIS A 463 16.16 -14.61 5.21
C HIS A 463 15.92 -15.99 5.86
N GLY A 464 14.81 -16.15 6.59
CA GLY A 464 14.42 -17.40 7.24
C GLY A 464 15.17 -17.73 8.54
N ALA A 465 16.02 -16.83 9.04
CA ALA A 465 16.84 -17.08 10.22
C ALA A 465 16.71 -15.98 11.27
N PHE A 466 16.81 -16.40 12.54
CA PHE A 466 16.97 -15.49 13.67
C PHE A 466 18.41 -15.01 13.78
N LYS A 467 18.55 -13.72 14.07
CA LYS A 467 19.82 -13.11 14.48
C LYS A 467 19.56 -12.24 15.69
N LYS A 468 20.51 -12.19 16.62
CA LYS A 468 20.53 -11.11 17.60
C LYS A 468 20.58 -9.79 16.83
N ASN A 469 19.66 -8.90 17.11
CA ASN A 469 19.63 -7.59 16.49
C ASN A 469 20.80 -6.78 17.05
N TYR A 470 21.47 -6.05 16.16
CA TYR A 470 22.70 -5.34 16.47
C TYR A 470 22.77 -4.06 15.64
N GLN A 471 23.76 -3.24 15.94
CA GLN A 471 24.04 -2.05 15.17
C GLN A 471 24.60 -2.41 13.78
N ILE A 472 23.70 -2.62 12.82
CA ILE A 472 24.07 -2.92 11.42
C ILE A 472 24.72 -1.70 10.73
N PRO A 473 25.53 -1.90 9.67
CA PRO A 473 26.01 -0.80 8.84
C PRO A 473 24.86 0.07 8.33
N PHE A 474 24.95 1.39 8.56
CA PHE A 474 23.85 2.31 8.27
C PHE A 474 24.30 3.62 7.61
N SER A 475 23.33 4.31 7.01
CA SER A 475 23.48 5.64 6.42
C SER A 475 22.46 6.63 7.02
N VAL A 476 22.88 7.89 7.13
CA VAL A 476 22.03 9.00 7.55
C VAL A 476 21.46 9.69 6.31
N SER A 477 20.14 9.75 6.24
CA SER A 477 19.42 10.35 5.11
C SER A 477 18.26 11.22 5.59
N THR A 478 17.55 11.85 4.65
CA THR A 478 16.36 12.66 4.96
C THR A 478 15.11 12.10 4.33
N GLY A 479 13.96 12.27 4.99
CA GLY A 479 12.67 11.84 4.48
C GLY A 479 12.24 12.56 3.20
N SER A 480 11.42 11.90 2.39
CA SER A 480 10.87 12.46 1.14
C SER A 480 9.90 13.63 1.35
N GLY A 481 9.38 13.81 2.57
CA GLY A 481 8.50 14.92 2.95
C GLY A 481 9.21 16.28 3.08
N ARG A 482 10.55 16.31 3.03
CA ARG A 482 11.37 17.51 3.22
C ARG A 482 11.00 18.67 2.30
N SER A 483 10.63 18.41 1.04
CA SER A 483 10.23 19.47 0.09
C SER A 483 8.89 20.13 0.43
N LYS A 484 8.12 19.54 1.34
CA LYS A 484 6.82 20.03 1.83
C LYS A 484 6.92 20.56 3.27
N GLY A 485 8.13 20.87 3.74
CA GLY A 485 8.37 21.31 5.14
C GLY A 485 8.29 20.19 6.19
N LYS A 486 7.94 18.96 5.81
CA LYS A 486 7.90 17.80 6.73
C LYS A 486 9.28 17.16 6.83
N CYS A 487 10.16 17.81 7.58
CA CYS A 487 11.55 17.39 7.75
C CYS A 487 11.68 16.23 8.75
N THR A 488 12.45 15.21 8.36
CA THR A 488 12.80 14.08 9.23
C THR A 488 14.18 13.55 8.87
N ILE A 489 14.93 13.09 9.88
CA ILE A 489 16.12 12.25 9.68
C ILE A 489 15.70 10.79 9.59
N VAL A 490 16.29 10.06 8.65
CA VAL A 490 16.00 8.64 8.40
C VAL A 490 17.30 7.87 8.41
N ILE A 491 17.37 6.87 9.28
CA ILE A 491 18.48 5.91 9.33
C ILE A 491 18.08 4.69 8.52
N LYS A 492 18.97 4.25 7.62
CA LYS A 492 18.73 3.12 6.72
C LYS A 492 19.93 2.18 6.70
N PRO A 493 19.73 0.88 6.44
CA PRO A 493 20.83 -0.03 6.11
C PRO A 493 21.68 0.52 4.96
N LYS A 494 22.96 0.16 4.93
CA LYS A 494 23.89 0.50 3.85
C LYS A 494 23.82 -0.49 2.70
#